data_AF-A0A923IDZ3-F1
#
_entry.id   AF-A0A923IDZ3-F1
#
_cell.length_a   1.000
_cell.length_b   1.000
_cell.length_c   1.000
_cell.angle_alpha   90.00
_cell.angle_beta   90.00
_cell.angle_gamma   90.00
#
_symmetry.space_group_name_H-M   'P 1'
#
loop_
_entity.id
_entity.type
_entity.pdbx_description
1 polymer ?
#
loop_
_entity_poly.entity_id
_entity_poly.type
_entity_poly.pdbx_seq_one_letter_code
_entity_poly.pdbx_strand_id
1 'polypeptide(L)'
;MKIVYTIIVMLIMLFIITFSLENTAPVSLQYLDYRITIETYILLFVTFLAGVVFAGFMGIVERFRLSRTINKLNKTIRELRRDLRASETPSIIENPHYQNPAETDSLKP
;
A
#
# COMPACT_ATOMS: atom_id res chain seq x y z
N MET A 1 -4.72 0.72 13.64
CA MET A 1 -3.31 1.07 13.35
C MET A 1 -3.14 2.44 12.68
N LYS A 2 -3.89 2.81 11.63
CA LYS A 2 -3.70 4.10 10.93
C LYS A 2 -3.93 5.35 11.80
N ILE A 3 -5.02 5.40 12.56
CA ILE A 3 -5.34 6.54 13.44
C ILE A 3 -4.31 6.75 14.56
N VAL A 4 -3.86 5.67 15.20
CA VAL A 4 -2.80 5.73 16.21
C VAL A 4 -1.51 6.27 15.61
N TYR A 5 -1.16 5.81 14.40
CA TYR A 5 -0.01 6.33 13.66
C TYR A 5 -0.16 7.83 13.35
N THR A 6 -1.34 8.29 12.89
CA THR A 6 -1.56 9.72 12.63
C THR A 6 -1.45 10.56 13.91
N ILE A 7 -1.98 10.07 15.04
CA ILE A 7 -1.89 10.76 16.33
C ILE A 7 -0.42 10.89 16.77
N ILE A 8 0.37 9.81 16.68
CA ILE A 8 1.79 9.84 17.03
C ILE A 8 2.56 10.83 16.14
N VAL A 9 2.31 10.81 14.83
CA VAL A 9 2.94 11.74 13.89
C VAL A 9 2.58 13.19 14.21
N MET A 10 1.30 13.46 14.53
CA MET A 10 0.85 14.79 14.96
C MET A 10 1.56 15.27 16.23
N LEU A 11 1.70 14.40 17.24
CA LEU A 11 2.41 14.74 18.48
C LEU A 11 3.88 15.03 18.24
N ILE A 12 4.55 14.24 17.39
CA ILE A 12 5.94 14.50 17.00
C ILE A 12 6.05 15.84 16.26
N MET A 13 5.14 16.12 15.33
CA MET A 13 5.13 17.39 14.59
C MET A 13 4.95 18.58 15.53
N LEU A 14 4.01 18.49 16.48
CA LEU A 14 3.78 19.51 17.49
C LEU A 14 5.02 19.73 18.35
N PHE A 15 5.64 18.64 18.81
CA PHE A 15 6.88 18.70 19.60
C PHE A 15 8.00 19.40 18.83
N ILE A 16 8.21 19.07 17.54
CA ILE A 16 9.21 19.72 16.70
C ILE A 16 8.94 21.22 16.56
N ILE A 17 7.68 21.61 16.33
CA ILE A 17 7.31 23.03 16.18
C ILE A 17 7.57 23.80 17.48
N THR A 18 7.09 23.28 18.61
CA THR A 18 7.28 23.93 19.92
C THR A 18 8.75 24.00 20.30
N PHE A 19 9.49 22.90 20.11
CA PHE A 19 10.93 22.86 20.33
C PHE A 19 11.65 23.88 19.46
N SER A 20 11.27 24.00 18.18
CA SER A 20 11.86 24.97 17.25
C SER A 20 11.55 26.42 17.62
N LEU A 21 10.37 26.70 18.18
CA LEU A 21 9.98 28.05 18.59
C LEU A 21 10.76 28.50 19.82
N GLU A 22 10.84 27.64 20.84
CA GLU A 22 11.58 27.89 22.09
C GLU A 22 13.09 27.96 21.87
N ASN A 23 13.62 27.23 20.88
CA ASN A 23 15.04 27.19 20.57
C ASN A 23 15.39 28.08 19.36
N THR A 24 14.95 29.33 19.35
CA THR A 24 15.29 30.36 18.35
C THR A 24 16.69 30.95 18.57
N ALA A 25 17.67 30.08 18.86
CA ALA A 25 19.06 30.49 19.02
C ALA A 25 19.66 30.83 17.63
N PRO A 26 20.36 31.97 17.50
CA PRO A 26 21.11 32.29 16.29
C PRO A 26 22.33 31.38 16.19
N VAL A 27 22.43 30.63 15.10
CA VAL A 27 23.56 29.74 14.80
C VAL A 27 24.43 30.41 13.75
N SER A 28 25.69 30.66 14.10
CA SER A 28 26.68 31.12 13.12
C SER A 28 27.26 29.93 12.36
N LEU A 29 26.90 29.80 11.09
CA LEU A 29 27.57 28.90 10.16
C LEU A 29 28.81 29.59 9.61
N GLN A 30 29.96 28.94 9.78
CA GLN A 30 31.20 29.31 9.13
C GLN A 30 31.54 28.25 8.09
N TYR A 31 31.60 28.66 6.83
CA TYR A 31 32.09 27.82 5.75
C TYR A 31 33.17 28.57 4.99
N LEU A 32 34.41 28.10 5.12
CA LEU A 32 35.60 28.79 4.61
C LEU A 32 35.68 30.22 5.20
N ASP A 33 35.57 31.27 4.38
CA ASP A 33 35.56 32.68 4.80
C ASP A 33 34.14 33.27 4.92
N TYR A 34 33.08 32.50 4.62
CA TYR A 34 31.71 32.97 4.74
C TYR A 34 31.16 32.70 6.13
N ARG A 35 30.75 33.78 6.80
CA ARG A 35 30.02 33.72 8.08
C ARG A 35 28.58 34.14 7.85
N ILE A 36 27.67 33.19 8.01
CA ILE A 36 26.23 33.44 7.91
C ILE A 36 25.62 33.07 9.25
N THR A 37 24.91 34.01 9.87
CA THR A 37 24.13 33.73 11.06
C THR A 37 22.70 33.46 10.62
N ILE A 38 22.22 32.24 10.87
CA ILE A 38 20.83 31.87 10.63
C ILE A 38 20.21 31.32 11.90
N GLU A 39 18.90 31.47 12.02
CA GLU A 39 18.17 30.95 13.16
C GLU A 39 18.04 29.43 13.07
N THR A 40 18.10 28.77 14.24
CA THR A 40 18.05 27.31 14.35
C THR A 40 16.81 26.71 13.68
N TYR A 41 15.67 27.41 13.70
CA TYR A 41 14.44 26.92 13.07
C TYR A 41 14.59 26.70 11.57
N ILE A 42 15.39 27.52 10.87
CA ILE A 42 15.63 27.38 9.43
C ILE A 42 16.38 26.07 9.16
N LEU A 43 17.38 25.78 9.98
CA LEU A 43 18.18 24.55 9.89
C LEU A 43 17.32 23.30 10.15
N LEU A 44 16.49 23.35 11.19
CA LEU A 44 15.53 22.29 11.51
C LEU A 44 14.54 22.07 10.37
N PHE A 45 14.04 23.15 9.77
CA PHE A 45 13.07 23.04 8.68
C PHE A 45 13.68 22.40 7.43
N VAL A 46 14.87 22.83 7.02
CA VAL A 46 15.56 22.28 5.85
C VAL A 46 15.94 20.81 6.06
N THR A 47 16.47 20.46 7.23
CA THR A 47 16.85 19.07 7.54
C THR A 47 15.63 18.16 7.64
N PHE A 48 14.54 18.64 8.26
CA PHE A 48 13.28 17.92 8.31
C PHE A 48 12.69 17.71 6.91
N LEU A 49 12.65 18.76 6.07
CA LEU A 49 12.12 18.67 4.72
C LEU A 49 12.94 17.70 3.86
N ALA A 50 14.27 17.74 3.96
CA ALA A 50 15.13 16.75 3.32
C ALA A 50 14.78 15.33 3.78
N GLY A 51 14.61 15.12 5.09
CA GLY A 51 14.17 13.84 5.66
C GLY A 51 12.82 13.36 5.11
N VAL A 52 11.83 14.24 5.00
CA VAL A 52 10.50 13.94 4.44
C VAL A 52 10.61 13.56 2.96
N VAL A 53 11.40 14.28 2.18
CA VAL A 53 11.65 13.99 0.77
C VAL A 53 12.30 12.61 0.62
N PHE A 54 13.35 12.32 1.40
CA PHE A 54 14.01 11.02 1.42
C PHE A 54 13.06 9.89 1.84
N ALA A 55 12.28 10.07 2.90
CA ALA A 55 11.28 9.10 3.34
C ALA A 55 10.20 8.86 2.27
N GLY A 56 9.77 9.91 1.57
CA GLY A 56 8.84 9.82 0.44
C GLY A 56 9.41 8.96 -0.69
N PHE A 57 10.67 9.19 -1.07
CA PHE A 57 11.35 8.35 -2.06
C PHE A 57 11.48 6.89 -1.61
N MET A 58 11.83 6.64 -0.35
CA MET A 58 11.93 5.29 0.20
C MET A 58 10.58 4.56 0.20
N GLY A 59 9.49 5.23 0.55
CA GLY A 59 8.14 4.67 0.51
C GLY A 59 7.68 4.32 -0.91
N ILE A 60 8.09 5.09 -1.92
CA ILE A 60 7.83 4.76 -3.34
C ILE A 60 8.54 3.46 -3.70
N VAL A 61 9.82 3.32 -3.36
CA VAL A 61 10.62 2.10 -3.64
C VAL A 61 10.02 0.87 -2.96
N GLU A 62 9.59 1.00 -1.71
CA GLU A 62 8.97 -0.09 -0.96
C GLU A 62 7.65 -0.53 -1.59
N ARG A 63 6.84 0.42 -2.07
CA ARG A 63 5.59 0.16 -2.78
C ARG A 63 5.84 -0.58 -4.11
N PHE A 64 6.91 -0.26 -4.84
CA PHE A 64 7.30 -0.98 -6.05
C PHE A 64 7.65 -2.46 -5.78
N ARG A 65 8.39 -2.74 -4.69
CA ARG A 65 8.65 -4.13 -4.27
C ARG A 65 7.36 -4.86 -3.92
N LEU A 66 6.47 -4.21 -3.17
CA LEU A 66 5.19 -4.80 -2.76
C LEU A 66 4.30 -5.15 -3.95
N SER A 67 4.19 -4.26 -4.95
CA SER A 67 3.45 -4.51 -6.18
C SER A 67 4.01 -5.69 -6.98
N ARG A 68 5.33 -5.91 -6.97
CA ARG A 68 5.94 -7.07 -7.64
C ARG A 68 5.59 -8.38 -6.93
N THR A 69 5.55 -8.38 -5.60
CA THR A 69 5.09 -9.54 -4.81
C THR A 69 3.63 -9.86 -5.07
N ILE A 70 2.76 -8.85 -5.15
CA ILE A 70 1.33 -9.02 -5.48
C ILE A 70 1.16 -9.65 -6.86
N ASN A 71 1.92 -9.19 -7.86
CA ASN A 71 1.85 -9.75 -9.21
C ASN A 71 2.34 -11.20 -9.28
N LYS A 72 3.37 -11.57 -8.50
CA LYS A 72 3.80 -12.97 -8.37
C LYS A 72 2.72 -13.83 -7.71
N LEU A 73 2.14 -13.35 -6.60
CA LEU A 73 1.13 -14.08 -5.85
C LEU A 73 -0.15 -14.30 -6.69
N ASN A 74 -0.58 -13.28 -7.43
CA ASN A 74 -1.72 -13.40 -8.36
C ASN A 74 -1.44 -14.40 -9.49
N LYS A 75 -0.20 -14.49 -10.00
CA LYS A 75 0.18 -15.51 -10.98
C LYS A 75 0.08 -16.92 -10.38
N THR A 76 0.61 -17.13 -9.19
CA THR A 76 0.54 -18.42 -8.50
C THR A 76 -0.91 -18.85 -8.22
N ILE A 77 -1.79 -17.91 -7.81
CA ILE A 77 -3.22 -18.20 -7.63
C ILE A 77 -3.87 -18.60 -8.96
N ARG A 78 -3.52 -17.94 -10.06
CA ARG A 78 -4.05 -18.25 -11.39
C ARG A 78 -3.59 -19.62 -11.88
N GLU A 79 -2.33 -19.98 -11.67
CA GLU A 79 -1.78 -21.30 -11.96
C GLU A 79 -2.46 -22.38 -11.12
N LEU A 80 -2.53 -22.20 -9.80
CA LEU A 80 -3.15 -23.17 -8.90
C LEU A 80 -4.63 -23.40 -9.25
N ARG A 81 -5.38 -22.35 -9.61
CA ARG A 81 -6.76 -22.49 -10.11
C ARG A 81 -6.85 -23.21 -11.45
N ARG A 82 -5.83 -23.10 -12.31
CA ARG A 82 -5.78 -23.77 -13.61
C ARG A 82 -5.48 -25.27 -13.43
N ASP A 83 -4.57 -25.60 -12.52
CA ASP A 83 -4.20 -26.98 -12.22
C ASP A 83 -5.36 -27.73 -11.57
N LEU A 84 -6.08 -27.10 -10.63
CA LEU A 84 -7.31 -27.66 -10.06
C LEU A 84 -8.38 -27.94 -11.14
N ARG A 85 -8.55 -27.03 -12.11
CA ARG A 85 -9.46 -27.22 -13.25
C ARG A 85 -8.99 -28.27 -14.27
N ALA A 86 -7.68 -28.52 -14.34
CA ALA A 86 -7.12 -29.56 -15.21
C ALA A 86 -7.15 -30.94 -14.54
N SER A 87 -7.08 -31.00 -13.21
CA SER A 87 -7.28 -32.22 -12.41
C SER A 87 -8.74 -32.62 -12.26
N GLU A 88 -9.69 -31.68 -12.37
CA GLU A 88 -11.10 -31.97 -12.63
C GLU A 88 -11.26 -32.46 -14.09
N THR A 89 -10.89 -33.73 -14.32
CA THR A 89 -11.43 -34.50 -15.43
C THR A 89 -12.97 -34.42 -15.34
N PRO A 90 -13.71 -34.20 -16.43
CA PRO A 90 -15.17 -34.11 -16.39
C PRO A 90 -15.76 -35.50 -16.06
N SER A 91 -15.79 -35.86 -14.78
CA SER A 91 -16.50 -37.03 -14.31
C SER A 91 -17.96 -36.67 -14.10
N ILE A 92 -18.74 -36.98 -15.15
CA ILE A 92 -20.12 -37.50 -15.09
C ILE A 92 -21.17 -36.57 -14.45
N ILE A 93 -21.96 -35.94 -15.31
CA ILE A 93 -23.42 -35.97 -15.14
C ILE A 93 -23.99 -36.72 -16.34
N GLU A 94 -23.79 -38.04 -16.33
CA GLU A 94 -24.69 -38.96 -17.01
C GLU A 94 -25.92 -39.10 -16.12
N ASN A 95 -27.00 -38.45 -16.53
CA ASN A 95 -28.35 -38.79 -16.06
C ASN A 95 -29.12 -39.32 -17.27
N PRO A 96 -29.13 -40.63 -17.53
CA PRO A 96 -30.20 -41.25 -18.28
C PRO A 96 -31.39 -41.36 -17.33
N HIS A 97 -32.58 -41.02 -17.81
CA HIS A 97 -33.87 -40.97 -17.09
C HIS A 97 -34.30 -39.59 -16.58
N TYR A 98 -34.74 -38.76 -17.52
CA TYR A 98 -35.99 -38.03 -17.34
C TYR A 98 -36.86 -38.27 -18.58
N GLN A 99 -37.68 -39.32 -18.53
CA GLN A 99 -38.83 -39.48 -19.43
C GLN A 99 -39.91 -38.54 -18.90
N ASN A 100 -40.27 -37.52 -19.68
CA ASN A 100 -41.36 -36.60 -19.40
C ASN A 100 -42.72 -37.30 -19.64
N PRO A 101 -43.64 -37.39 -18.65
CA PRO A 101 -45.00 -37.89 -18.90
C PRO A 101 -46.05 -36.78 -19.08
N ALA A 102 -45.69 -35.49 -19.12
CA ALA A 102 -46.68 -34.41 -19.09
C ALA A 102 -47.11 -33.86 -20.47
N GLU A 103 -46.91 -34.60 -21.58
CA GLU A 103 -47.21 -34.07 -22.92
C GLU A 103 -47.96 -35.04 -23.86
N THR A 104 -48.84 -35.88 -23.30
CA THR A 104 -49.83 -36.61 -24.10
C THR A 104 -51.20 -36.59 -23.42
N ASP A 105 -51.73 -35.39 -23.17
CA ASP A 105 -53.16 -35.18 -22.86
C ASP A 105 -53.81 -34.17 -23.82
N SER A 106 -53.30 -34.09 -25.06
CA SER A 106 -54.06 -33.50 -26.14
C SER A 106 -53.84 -34.31 -27.41
N LEU A 107 -54.95 -34.68 -28.05
CA LEU A 107 -55.12 -35.49 -29.25
C LEU A 107 -55.12 -37.02 -29.06
N LYS A 108 -56.30 -37.51 -28.68
CA LYS A 108 -56.93 -38.66 -29.37
C LYS A 108 -58.35 -38.25 -29.80
N PRO A 109 -58.92 -38.94 -30.79
CA PRO A 109 -59.49 -38.42 -32.03
C PRO A 109 -60.84 -37.70 -31.89
#